data_AF-A0A2K3LFP1-F1
#
_entry.id   AF-A0A2K3LFP1-F1
#
_cell.length_a   1.000
_cell.length_b   1.000
_cell.length_c   1.000
_cell.angle_alpha   90.00
_cell.angle_beta   90.00
_cell.angle_gamma   90.00
#
_symmetry.space_group_name_H-M   'P 1'
#
loop_
_entity.id
_entity.type
_entity.pdbx_description
1 polymer ?
#
loop_
_entity_poly.entity_id
_entity_poly.type
_entity_poly.pdbx_seq_one_letter_code
_entity_poly.pdbx_strand_id
1 'polypeptide(L)'
;ELPESQRADAVNSMVYEASARIRDPVYGCAGTICHLQKQVNELQAQLAKSQAELINMQLQQSNLLSLIYMEMNETPNESSPQESVDNFISSPNYSSDYQNNLNFFEENTNPNSLWEPLWT
;
A
#
# COMPACT_ATOMS: atom_id res chain seq x y z
N GLU A 1 -5.54 21.17 41.71
CA GLU A 1 -4.45 20.32 42.23
C GLU A 1 -4.65 18.91 41.70
N LEU A 2 -3.58 18.18 41.32
CA LEU A 2 -3.71 16.84 40.74
C LEU A 2 -3.89 15.76 41.83
N PRO A 3 -4.60 14.65 41.53
CA PRO A 3 -4.62 13.47 42.38
C PRO A 3 -3.20 12.98 42.68
N GLU A 4 -2.95 12.47 43.89
CA GLU A 4 -1.61 12.05 44.33
C GLU A 4 -0.93 11.09 43.34
N SER A 5 -1.71 10.17 42.77
CA SER A 5 -1.24 9.20 41.76
C SER A 5 -0.67 9.83 40.48
N GLN A 6 -1.08 11.04 40.11
CA GLN A 6 -0.64 11.73 38.89
C GLN A 6 0.47 12.76 39.15
N ARG A 7 0.75 13.09 40.42
CA ARG A 7 1.71 14.15 40.77
C ARG A 7 3.13 13.79 40.33
N ALA A 8 3.54 12.53 40.49
CA ALA A 8 4.87 12.09 40.09
C ALA A 8 5.11 12.25 38.59
N ASP A 9 4.12 11.89 37.77
CA ASP A 9 4.19 12.01 36.32
C ASP A 9 4.18 13.47 35.85
N ALA A 10 3.36 14.31 36.48
CA ALA A 10 3.36 15.74 36.24
C ALA A 10 4.71 16.40 36.57
N VAL A 11 5.33 16.02 37.69
CA VAL A 11 6.67 16.51 38.06
C VAL A 11 7.71 16.05 37.04
N ASN A 12 7.67 14.79 36.59
CA ASN A 12 8.57 14.30 35.56
C ASN A 12 8.42 15.09 34.25
N SER A 13 7.18 15.38 33.85
CA SER A 13 6.88 16.21 32.67
C SER A 13 7.44 17.63 32.80
N MET A 14 7.23 18.27 33.95
CA MET A 14 7.79 19.60 34.23
C MET A 14 9.32 19.62 34.20
N VAL A 15 9.97 18.61 34.77
CA VAL A 15 11.45 18.48 34.74
C VAL A 15 11.94 18.30 33.31
N TYR A 16 11.26 17.48 32.51
CA TYR A 16 11.58 17.29 31.10
C TYR A 16 11.48 18.60 30.31
N GLU A 17 10.37 19.34 30.45
CA GLU A 17 10.13 20.61 29.76
C GLU A 17 11.17 21.67 30.17
N ALA A 18 11.46 21.79 31.45
CA ALA A 18 12.47 22.71 31.96
C ALA A 18 13.86 22.36 31.40
N SER A 19 14.22 21.08 31.39
CA SER A 19 15.48 20.59 30.83
C SER A 19 15.57 20.86 29.32
N ALA A 20 14.46 20.74 28.60
CA ALA A 20 14.41 21.06 27.17
C ALA A 20 14.60 22.56 26.92
N ARG A 21 13.98 23.44 27.72
CA ARG A 21 14.18 24.90 27.64
C ARG A 21 15.60 25.34 27.97
N ILE A 22 16.29 24.64 28.86
CA ILE A 22 17.71 24.92 29.14
C ILE A 22 18.59 24.63 27.91
N ARG A 23 18.30 23.54 27.18
CA ARG A 23 19.05 23.16 25.98
C ARG A 23 18.68 24.00 24.76
N ASP A 24 17.39 24.32 24.62
CA ASP A 24 16.83 25.13 23.55
C ASP A 24 15.92 26.21 24.16
N PRO A 25 16.45 27.41 24.43
CA PRO A 25 15.69 28.49 25.06
C PRO A 25 14.54 29.03 24.23
N VAL A 26 14.54 28.81 22.90
CA VAL A 26 13.53 29.36 22.00
C VAL A 26 12.40 28.35 21.83
N TYR A 27 12.72 27.10 21.50
CA TYR A 27 11.71 26.11 21.14
C TYR A 27 11.54 24.98 22.17
N GLY A 28 12.49 24.75 23.07
CA GLY A 28 12.39 23.74 24.13
C GLY A 28 11.87 22.38 23.63
N CYS A 29 10.82 21.86 24.28
CA CYS A 29 10.18 20.61 23.84
C CYS A 29 9.36 20.76 22.55
N ALA A 30 8.90 21.96 22.20
CA ALA A 30 8.17 22.20 20.94
C ALA A 30 9.07 21.96 19.72
N GLY A 31 10.38 22.24 19.83
CA GLY A 31 11.35 21.89 18.79
C GLY A 31 11.39 20.39 18.50
N THR A 32 11.42 19.56 19.56
CA THR A 32 11.32 18.10 19.44
C THR A 32 10.01 17.67 18.79
N ILE A 33 8.88 18.25 19.21
CA ILE A 33 7.56 17.94 18.64
C ILE A 33 7.55 18.25 17.13
N CYS A 34 7.99 19.44 16.73
CA CYS A 34 8.04 19.82 15.32
C CYS A 34 8.95 18.90 14.50
N HIS A 35 10.09 18.50 15.08
CA HIS A 35 11.01 17.57 14.42
C HIS A 35 10.35 16.18 14.20
N LEU A 36 9.66 15.65 15.21
CA LEU A 36 8.93 14.40 15.10
C LEU A 36 7.79 14.49 14.08
N GLN A 37 7.03 15.59 14.08
CA GLN A 37 5.99 15.84 13.09
C GLN A 37 6.55 15.85 11.66
N LYS A 38 7.73 16.47 11.45
CA LYS A 38 8.40 16.43 10.14
C LYS A 38 8.78 15.00 9.75
N GLN A 39 9.34 14.21 10.67
CA GLN A 39 9.70 12.82 10.40
C GLN A 39 8.47 11.97 10.04
N VAL A 40 7.37 12.13 10.76
CA VAL A 40 6.11 11.45 10.45
C VAL A 40 5.63 11.80 9.04
N ASN A 41 5.61 13.09 8.69
CA ASN A 41 5.20 13.53 7.36
C ASN A 41 6.09 12.96 6.25
N GLU A 42 7.40 12.91 6.48
CA GLU A 42 8.34 12.36 5.51
C GLU A 42 8.15 10.85 5.31
N LEU A 43 7.95 10.10 6.40
CA LEU A 43 7.63 8.68 6.33
C LEU A 43 6.30 8.41 5.61
N GLN A 44 5.28 9.24 5.86
CA GLN A 44 4.01 9.16 5.15
C GLN A 44 4.17 9.42 3.65
N ALA A 45 4.98 10.41 3.27
CA ALA A 45 5.27 10.69 1.87
C ALA A 45 6.01 9.53 1.18
N GLN A 46 6.98 8.92 1.88
CA GLN A 46 7.68 7.73 1.37
C GLN A 46 6.73 6.54 1.20
N LEU A 47 5.85 6.30 2.17
CA LEU A 47 4.85 5.24 2.09
C LEU A 47 3.93 5.44 0.88
N ALA A 48 3.38 6.65 0.71
CA ALA A 48 2.51 6.99 -0.41
C ALA A 48 3.23 6.80 -1.77
N LYS A 49 4.51 7.19 -1.84
CA LYS A 49 5.33 6.99 -3.04
C LYS A 49 5.51 5.51 -3.37
N SER A 50 5.91 4.69 -2.39
CA SER A 50 6.10 3.24 -2.61
C SER A 50 4.80 2.54 -3.00
N GLN A 51 3.67 2.95 -2.42
CA GLN A 51 2.36 2.42 -2.80
C GLN A 51 1.99 2.79 -4.25
N ALA A 52 2.24 4.03 -4.66
CA ALA A 52 2.01 4.46 -6.04
C ALA A 52 2.90 3.69 -7.04
N GLU A 53 4.15 3.42 -6.68
CA GLU A 53 5.06 2.61 -7.49
C GLU A 53 4.55 1.18 -7.66
N LEU A 54 4.04 0.54 -6.60
CA LEU A 54 3.46 -0.80 -6.69
C LEU A 54 2.26 -0.86 -7.64
N ILE A 55 1.32 0.09 -7.51
CA ILE A 55 0.13 0.16 -8.39
C ILE A 55 0.56 0.39 -9.85
N ASN A 56 1.54 1.26 -10.08
CA ASN A 56 2.06 1.51 -11.42
C ASN A 56 2.67 0.25 -12.03
N MET A 57 3.48 -0.50 -11.27
CA MET A 57 4.06 -1.76 -11.75
C MET A 57 2.98 -2.80 -12.08
N GLN A 58 1.93 -2.91 -11.25
CA GLN A 58 0.80 -3.81 -11.50
C GLN A 58 0.04 -3.43 -12.77
N LEU A 59 -0.23 -2.14 -12.99
CA LEU A 59 -0.90 -1.65 -14.20
C LEU A 59 -0.05 -1.92 -15.46
N GLN A 60 1.27 -1.71 -15.37
CA GLN A 60 2.17 -2.04 -16.46
C GLN A 60 2.14 -3.54 -16.79
N GLN A 61 2.13 -4.40 -15.76
CA GLN A 61 2.03 -5.84 -15.92
C GLN A 61 0.70 -6.25 -16.56
N SER A 62 -0.43 -5.71 -16.12
CA SER A 62 -1.75 -6.03 -16.69
C SER A 62 -1.85 -5.58 -18.15
N ASN A 63 -1.30 -4.40 -18.48
CA ASN A 63 -1.30 -3.89 -19.85
C ASN A 63 -0.45 -4.80 -20.76
N LEU A 64 0.72 -5.25 -20.30
CA LEU A 64 1.55 -6.20 -21.05
C LEU A 64 0.82 -7.53 -21.29
N LEU A 65 0.17 -8.08 -20.27
CA LEU A 65 -0.62 -9.30 -20.42
C LEU A 65 -1.74 -9.10 -21.45
N SER A 66 -2.46 -7.99 -21.39
CA SER A 66 -3.51 -7.67 -22.37
C SER A 66 -2.97 -7.63 -23.81
N LEU A 67 -1.79 -7.05 -24.03
CA LEU A 67 -1.17 -7.02 -25.35
C LEU A 67 -0.84 -8.43 -25.85
N ILE A 68 -0.26 -9.27 -24.99
CA ILE A 68 0.06 -10.67 -25.32
C ILE A 68 -1.21 -11.46 -25.68
N TYR A 69 -2.29 -11.29 -24.89
CA TYR A 69 -3.57 -11.96 -25.17
C TYR A 69 -4.22 -11.49 -26.47
N MET A 70 -4.07 -10.22 -26.84
CA MET A 70 -4.58 -9.71 -28.12
C MET A 70 -3.78 -10.26 -29.31
N GLU A 71 -2.45 -10.32 -29.21
CA GLU A 71 -1.56 -10.81 -30.27
C GLU A 71 -1.74 -12.31 -30.53
N MET A 72 -1.97 -13.11 -29.49
CA MET A 72 -2.16 -14.56 -29.61
C MET A 72 -3.49 -14.95 -30.29
N ASN A 73 -4.42 -14.01 -30.44
CA ASN A 73 -5.75 -14.24 -31.02
C ASN A 73 -5.86 -13.82 -32.51
N GLU A 74 -4.82 -13.18 -33.08
CA GLU A 74 -4.74 -12.87 -34.52
C GLU A 74 -3.87 -13.90 -35.27
N THR A 75 -4.36 -15.14 -35.40
CA THR A 75 -3.91 -16.02 -36.49
C THR A 75 -4.86 -15.85 -37.68
N PRO A 76 -4.38 -15.56 -38.90
CA PRO A 76 -5.25 -15.42 -40.07
C PRO A 76 -5.91 -16.75 -40.39
N ASN A 77 -7.23 -16.76 -40.25
CA ASN A 77 -8.12 -17.81 -40.71
C ASN A 77 -8.04 -17.87 -42.26
N GLU A 78 -7.35 -18.87 -42.83
CA GLU A 78 -7.53 -19.27 -44.22
C GLU A 78 -8.51 -20.46 -44.32
N SER A 79 -9.44 -20.33 -45.25
CA SER A 79 -10.71 -21.05 -45.37
C SER A 79 -10.66 -22.38 -46.15
N SER A 80 -11.27 -23.46 -45.64
CA SER A 80 -12.18 -24.39 -46.37
C SER A 80 -12.61 -25.66 -45.58
N PRO A 81 -13.68 -26.38 -45.99
CA PRO A 81 -14.55 -27.14 -45.07
C PRO A 81 -14.47 -28.70 -45.11
N GLN A 82 -14.68 -29.31 -43.93
CA GLN A 82 -15.10 -30.70 -43.56
C GLN A 82 -14.18 -31.86 -43.99
N GLU A 83 -13.86 -32.89 -43.18
CA GLU A 83 -14.75 -33.89 -42.56
C GLU A 83 -14.12 -34.66 -41.36
N SER A 84 -14.99 -35.01 -40.41
CA SER A 84 -15.15 -36.28 -39.66
C SER A 84 -14.06 -36.91 -38.76
N VAL A 85 -14.55 -37.18 -37.53
CA VAL A 85 -14.40 -38.33 -36.61
C VAL A 85 -13.16 -38.51 -35.71
N ASP A 86 -13.48 -38.46 -34.41
CA ASP A 86 -12.92 -39.16 -33.25
C ASP A 86 -11.42 -39.02 -32.93
N ASN A 87 -11.11 -38.42 -31.77
CA ASN A 87 -10.54 -39.19 -30.67
C ASN A 87 -10.41 -38.42 -29.35
N PHE A 88 -10.75 -39.16 -28.30
CA PHE A 88 -10.58 -38.87 -26.88
C PHE A 88 -9.11 -38.63 -26.53
N ILE A 89 -8.75 -37.43 -26.09
CA ILE A 89 -7.83 -37.22 -24.95
C ILE A 89 -8.31 -35.98 -24.21
N SER A 90 -8.70 -36.18 -22.95
CA SER A 90 -9.11 -35.15 -22.00
C SER A 90 -8.13 -33.97 -22.03
N SER A 91 -8.66 -32.77 -22.32
CA SER A 91 -7.94 -31.51 -22.10
C SER A 91 -7.39 -31.48 -20.68
N PRO A 92 -6.10 -31.17 -20.45
CA PRO A 92 -5.74 -30.65 -19.16
C PRO A 92 -6.40 -29.28 -19.07
N ASN A 93 -7.40 -29.15 -18.19
CA ASN A 93 -7.76 -27.85 -17.66
C ASN A 93 -6.49 -27.31 -17.00
N TYR A 94 -5.73 -26.50 -17.74
CA TYR A 94 -4.79 -25.57 -17.14
C TYR A 94 -5.67 -24.54 -16.41
N SER A 95 -6.02 -24.88 -15.18
CA SER A 95 -6.43 -23.92 -14.18
C SER A 95 -5.41 -22.79 -14.23
N SER A 96 -5.89 -21.61 -14.62
CA SER A 96 -5.12 -20.39 -14.61
C SER A 96 -4.82 -20.03 -13.15
N ASP A 97 -3.79 -20.65 -12.58
CA ASP A 97 -3.34 -20.40 -11.21
C ASP A 97 -2.74 -19.00 -11.01
N TYR A 98 -2.77 -18.14 -12.04
CA TYR A 98 -2.46 -16.71 -11.91
C TYR A 98 -3.56 -15.90 -11.20
N GLN A 99 -4.71 -16.48 -10.86
CA GLN A 99 -5.71 -15.80 -10.04
C GLN A 99 -5.38 -15.77 -8.54
N ASN A 100 -4.40 -16.53 -8.05
CA ASN A 100 -4.15 -16.65 -6.61
C ASN A 100 -3.23 -15.58 -5.99
N ASN A 101 -2.87 -14.51 -6.72
CA ASN A 101 -2.14 -13.38 -6.13
C ASN A 101 -2.90 -12.04 -6.17
N LEU A 102 -4.19 -12.05 -6.54
CA LEU A 102 -5.04 -10.85 -6.54
C LEU A 102 -5.89 -10.73 -5.25
N ASN A 103 -6.00 -11.81 -4.47
CA ASN A 103 -6.91 -11.88 -3.32
C ASN A 103 -6.32 -11.36 -1.99
N PHE A 104 -5.07 -10.87 -1.97
CA PHE A 104 -4.51 -10.31 -0.73
C PHE A 104 -4.90 -8.83 -0.49
N PHE A 105 -5.39 -8.11 -1.51
CA PHE A 105 -5.69 -6.67 -1.40
C PHE A 105 -7.12 -6.27 -1.82
N GLU A 106 -7.98 -7.22 -2.22
CA GLU A 106 -9.34 -6.89 -2.68
C GLU A 106 -10.25 -6.35 -1.54
N GLU A 107 -9.84 -6.51 -0.27
CA GLU A 107 -10.53 -5.94 0.89
C GLU A 107 -10.27 -4.42 1.09
N ASN A 108 -9.67 -3.71 0.14
CA ASN A 108 -9.52 -2.24 0.21
C ASN A 108 -9.83 -1.52 -1.12
N THR A 109 -10.88 -1.95 -1.81
CA THR A 109 -11.43 -1.26 -2.99
C THR A 109 -12.24 0.02 -2.65
N ASN A 110 -12.12 0.55 -1.44
CA ASN A 110 -12.55 1.92 -1.16
C ASN A 110 -11.33 2.85 -1.15
N PRO A 111 -11.05 3.59 -2.25
CA PRO A 111 -9.95 4.55 -2.28
C PRO A 111 -10.12 5.69 -1.26
N ASN A 112 -11.27 5.80 -0.56
CA ASN A 112 -11.46 6.73 0.55
C ASN A 112 -11.12 6.14 1.94
N SER A 113 -11.03 4.81 2.09
CA SER A 113 -10.71 4.17 3.38
C SER A 113 -9.22 4.04 3.66
N LEU A 114 -8.39 4.16 2.61
CA LEU A 114 -6.94 4.03 2.69
C LEU A 114 -6.24 5.29 3.24
N TRP A 115 -6.97 6.39 3.37
CA TRP A 115 -6.43 7.72 3.71
C TRP A 115 -6.98 8.30 5.00
N GLU A 116 -7.69 7.53 5.82
CA GLU A 116 -8.06 8.02 7.14
C GLU A 116 -6.80 8.15 8.01
N PRO A 117 -6.46 9.36 8.46
CA PRO A 117 -5.37 9.52 9.41
C PRO A 117 -5.76 8.74 10.68
N LEU A 118 -4.92 7.78 11.08
CA LEU A 118 -5.09 6.92 12.26
C LEU A 118 -5.16 7.66 13.62
N TRP A 119 -5.37 8.97 13.63
CA TRP A 119 -5.36 9.81 14.83
C TRP A 119 -6.68 10.57 15.09
N THR A 120 -7.80 10.23 14.45
CA THR A 120 -9.12 10.61 14.98
C THR A 120 -9.43 9.93 16.31
#